data_AF-A0A533HWT2-F1
#
_entry.id   AF-A0A533HWT2-F1
#
_cell.length_a   1.000
_cell.length_b   1.000
_cell.length_c   1.000
_cell.angle_alpha   90.00
_cell.angle_beta   90.00
_cell.angle_gamma   90.00
#
_symmetry.space_group_name_H-M   'P 1'
#
loop_
_entity.id
_entity.type
_entity.pdbx_description
1 polymer ?
#
loop_
_entity_poly.entity_id
_entity_poly.type
_entity_poly.pdbx_seq_one_letter_code
_entity_poly.pdbx_strand_id
1 'polypeptide(L)' 'MIRHHINADYYDEARLRRISKEGKLLYKRRKETIERSFADSKQNHGYRYARYRGKAKVQSYAWLSCCVQNMKTIALREV' A
#
# COMPACT_ATOMS: atom_id res chain seq x y z
N MET A 1 19.95 -25.15 19.12
CA MET A 1 20.07 -24.89 17.67
C MET A 1 18.93 -23.97 17.25
N ILE A 2 19.23 -22.73 16.84
CA ILE A 2 18.21 -21.75 16.43
C ILE A 2 18.02 -21.89 14.91
N ARG A 3 16.77 -22.04 14.45
CA ARG A 3 16.42 -22.13 13.03
C ARG A 3 15.97 -20.75 12.55
N HIS A 4 16.71 -20.17 11.61
CA HIS A 4 16.32 -18.93 10.94
C HIS A 4 15.57 -19.24 9.64
N HIS A 5 14.60 -18.39 9.30
CA HIS A 5 13.96 -18.42 7.99
C HIS A 5 14.97 -17.95 6.93
N ILE A 6 14.87 -18.47 5.70
CA ILE A 6 15.79 -18.14 4.60
C ILE A 6 15.91 -16.62 4.36
N ASN A 7 14.81 -15.90 4.60
CA ASN A 7 14.74 -14.44 4.43
C ASN A 7 14.89 -13.65 5.75
N ALA A 8 15.40 -14.26 6.82
CA ALA A 8 15.50 -13.59 8.13
C ALA A 8 16.27 -12.27 8.05
N ASP A 9 17.38 -12.26 7.31
CA ASP A 9 18.24 -11.08 7.18
C ASP A 9 17.49 -9.88 6.56
N TYR A 10 16.67 -10.13 5.53
CA TYR A 10 15.83 -9.09 4.93
C TYR A 10 14.81 -8.52 5.91
N TYR A 11 14.23 -9.35 6.78
CA TYR A 11 13.30 -8.88 7.80
C TYR A 11 14.00 -8.03 8.85
N ASP A 12 15.23 -8.39 9.24
CA ASP A 12 16.03 -7.63 10.18
C ASP A 12 16.46 -6.28 9.60
N GLU A 13 16.91 -6.24 8.34
CA GLU A 13 17.17 -4.98 7.66
C GLU A 13 15.93 -4.08 7.57
N ALA A 14 14.79 -4.64 7.18
CA ALA A 14 13.53 -3.90 7.11
C ALA A 14 13.11 -3.37 8.48
N ARG A 15 13.34 -4.15 9.54
CA ARG A 15 13.10 -3.73 10.92
C ARG A 15 14.00 -2.55 11.32
N LEU A 16 15.30 -2.62 11.03
CA LEU A 16 16.24 -1.53 11.31
C LEU A 16 15.84 -0.24 10.56
N ARG A 17 15.51 -0.36 9.26
CA ARG A 17 15.00 0.76 8.45
C ARG A 17 13.73 1.37 9.05
N ARG A 18 12.79 0.54 9.53
CA ARG A 18 11.54 1.02 10.17
C ARG A 18 11.79 1.78 11.48
N ILE A 19 12.74 1.33 12.30
CA ILE A 19 13.01 1.91 13.63
C ILE A 19 13.84 3.20 13.52
N SER A 20 14.59 3.37 12.43
CA SER A 20 15.35 4.59 12.13
C SER A 20 14.50 5.86 12.24
N LYS A 21 15.16 7.00 12.50
CA LYS A 21 14.50 8.31 12.61
C LYS A 21 13.74 8.66 11.32
N GLU A 22 14.35 8.40 10.17
CA GLU A 22 13.75 8.62 8.85
C GLU A 22 12.55 7.69 8.62
N GLY A 23 12.67 6.41 8.95
CA GLY A 23 11.59 5.44 8.84
C GLY A 23 10.37 5.82 9.67
N LYS A 24 10.57 6.33 10.90
CA LYS A 24 9.50 6.86 11.75
C LYS A 24 8.83 8.10 11.15
N LEU A 25 9.61 9.02 10.58
CA LEU A 25 9.08 10.22 9.93
C LEU A 25 8.25 9.86 8.69
N LEU A 26 8.78 8.99 7.82
CA LEU A 26 8.06 8.47 6.66
C LEU A 26 6.78 7.75 7.09
N TYR A 27 6.84 6.91 8.12
CA TYR A 27 5.66 6.21 8.64
C TYR A 27 4.56 7.17 9.06
N LYS A 28 4.89 8.28 9.75
CA LYS A 28 3.93 9.33 10.13
C LYS A 28 3.28 9.94 8.89
N ARG A 29 4.07 10.33 7.88
CA ARG A 29 3.57 10.94 6.63
C ARG A 29 2.65 10.00 5.84
N ARG A 30 2.95 8.69 5.78
CA ARG A 30 2.13 7.72 5.06
C ARG A 30 0.70 7.61 5.60
N LYS A 31 0.51 7.76 6.92
CA LYS A 31 -0.83 7.74 7.54
C LYS A 31 -1.72 8.85 6.97
N GLU A 32 -1.12 10.00 6.68
CA GLU A 32 -1.81 11.17 6.18
C GLU A 32 -2.05 11.09 4.66
N THR A 33 -1.05 10.62 3.91
CA THR A 33 -1.10 10.71 2.44
C THR A 33 -1.58 9.44 1.75
N ILE A 34 -1.20 8.26 2.26
CA ILE A 34 -1.34 6.98 1.55
C ILE A 34 -2.42 6.11 2.19
N GLU A 35 -2.41 5.95 3.52
CA GLU A 35 -3.28 4.99 4.20
C GLU A 35 -4.78 5.30 4.01
N ARG A 36 -5.14 6.59 3.88
CA ARG A 36 -6.52 7.00 3.57
C ARG A 36 -6.99 6.49 2.20
N SER A 37 -6.18 6.59 1.16
CA SER A 37 -6.52 6.08 -0.19
C SER A 37 -6.66 4.55 -0.20
N PHE A 38 -5.80 3.85 0.55
CA PHE A 38 -5.93 2.39 0.69
C PHE A 38 -7.17 1.98 1.48
N ALA A 39 -7.55 2.73 2.52
CA ALA A 39 -8.78 2.47 3.27
C ALA A 39 -10.02 2.66 2.39
N ASP A 40 -10.04 3.73 1.58
CA ASP A 40 -11.09 4.02 0.61
C ASP A 40 -11.18 2.92 -0.47
N SER A 41 -10.04 2.49 -1.02
CA SER A 41 -9.97 1.35 -1.95
C SER A 41 -10.53 0.05 -1.34
N LYS A 42 -10.24 -0.22 -0.07
CA LYS A 42 -10.77 -1.41 0.63
C LYS A 42 -12.28 -1.35 0.82
N GLN A 43 -12.79 -0.22 1.28
CA GLN A 43 -14.20 -0.08 1.63
C GLN A 43 -15.08 0.14 0.41
N ASN A 44 -14.73 1.10 -0.44
CA ASN A 44 -15.58 1.58 -1.54
C ASN A 44 -15.29 0.83 -2.85
N HIS A 45 -14.04 0.48 -3.12
CA HIS A 45 -13.66 -0.26 -4.33
C HIS A 45 -13.56 -1.78 -4.12
N GLY A 46 -13.91 -2.25 -2.92
CA GLY A 46 -14.11 -3.68 -2.63
C GLY A 46 -12.84 -4.52 -2.67
N TYR A 47 -11.68 -3.94 -2.34
CA TYR A 47 -10.42 -4.70 -2.26
C TYR A 47 -10.36 -5.71 -1.11
N ARG A 48 -11.44 -5.86 -0.33
CA ARG A 48 -11.56 -6.96 0.66
C ARG A 48 -11.61 -8.33 -0.01
N TYR A 49 -12.15 -8.41 -1.23
CA TYR A 49 -12.32 -9.67 -1.96
C TYR A 49 -11.96 -9.51 -3.44
N ALA A 50 -11.50 -10.59 -4.05
CA ALA A 50 -11.31 -10.64 -5.49
C ALA A 50 -12.67 -10.69 -6.20
N ARG A 51 -13.09 -9.57 -6.80
CA ARG A 51 -14.38 -9.48 -7.53
C ARG A 51 -14.39 -10.25 -8.84
N TYR A 52 -13.24 -10.42 -9.48
CA TYR A 52 -13.10 -11.08 -10.77
C TYR A 52 -12.33 -12.39 -10.64
N ARG A 53 -12.58 -13.33 -11.56
CA ARG A 53 -11.81 -14.58 -11.65
C ARG A 53 -10.54 -14.36 -12.47
N GLY A 54 -9.41 -14.80 -11.93
CA GLY A 54 -8.09 -14.76 -12.57
C GLY A 54 -7.28 -13.50 -12.24
N LYS A 55 -5.96 -13.69 -12.08
CA LYS A 55 -5.00 -12.63 -11.66
C LYS A 55 -5.06 -11.41 -12.56
N ALA A 56 -5.06 -11.61 -13.87
CA ALA A 56 -5.05 -10.51 -14.85
C ALA A 56 -6.27 -9.59 -14.68
N LYS A 57 -7.47 -10.15 -14.56
CA LYS A 57 -8.71 -9.35 -14.43
C LYS A 57 -8.77 -8.58 -13.11
N VAL A 58 -8.38 -9.22 -12.00
CA VAL A 58 -8.29 -8.54 -10.69
C VAL A 58 -7.27 -7.41 -10.72
N GLN A 59 -6.13 -7.65 -11.38
CA GLN A 59 -5.07 -6.65 -11.53
C GLN A 59 -5.51 -5.45 -12.37
N SER A 60 -6.17 -5.68 -13.52
CA SER A 60 -6.72 -4.60 -14.35
C SER A 60 -7.73 -3.74 -13.58
N TYR A 61 -8.61 -4.37 -12.79
CA TYR A 61 -9.56 -3.63 -11.95
C TYR A 61 -8.84 -2.79 -10.88
N ALA A 62 -7.82 -3.36 -10.24
CA ALA A 62 -7.05 -2.62 -9.23
C ALA A 62 -6.32 -1.41 -9.85
N TRP A 63 -5.75 -1.57 -11.04
CA TRP A 63 -5.12 -0.46 -11.75
C TRP A 63 -6.11 0.63 -12.15
N LEU A 64 -7.29 0.26 -12.65
CA LEU A 64 -8.33 1.22 -13.00
C LEU A 64 -8.76 2.04 -11.78
N SER A 65 -9.02 1.38 -10.65
CA SER A 65 -9.42 2.03 -9.40
C SER A 65 -8.33 2.99 -8.91
N CYS A 66 -7.06 2.57 -8.89
CA CYS A 66 -5.95 3.45 -8.50
C CYS A 66 -5.79 4.64 -9.47
N CYS A 67 -5.94 4.43 -10.78
CA CYS A 67 -5.86 5.50 -11.78
C CYS A 67 -6.91 6.59 -11.51
N VAL A 68 -8.16 6.18 -11.27
CA VAL A 68 -9.25 7.12 -10.96
C VAL A 68 -8.99 7.87 -9.65
N GLN A 69 -8.49 7.21 -8.61
CA GLN A 69 -8.13 7.88 -7.35
C GLN A 69 -7.01 8.91 -7.54
N ASN A 70 -6.01 8.60 -8.39
CA ASN A 70 -4.94 9.54 -8.73
C ASN A 70 -5.47 10.74 -9.52
N MET A 71 -6.32 10.51 -10.53
CA MET A 71 -6.96 11.59 -11.28
C MET A 71 -7.77 12.53 -10.37
N LYS A 72 -8.56 11.97 -9.45
CA LYS A 72 -9.27 12.75 -8.43
C LYS A 72 -8.34 13.58 -7.56
N THR A 73 -7.20 13.00 -7.17
CA THR A 73 -6.21 13.70 -6.34
C THR A 73 -5.55 14.86 -7.09
N ILE A 74 -5.27 14.69 -8.39
CA ILE A 74 -4.73 15.76 -9.24
C ILE A 74 -5.75 16.89 -9.36
N ALA A 75 -6.99 16.57 -9.74
CA ALA A 75 -8.05 17.58 -9.89
C ALA A 75 -8.32 18.39 -8.61
N LEU A 76 -8.20 17.78 -7.43
CA LEU A 76 -8.38 18.46 -6.14
C LEU A 76 -7.15 19.25 -5.67
N ARG A 77 -5.98 19.05 -6.28
CA ARG A 77 -4.72 19.72 -5.93
C ARG A 77 -4.35 20.85 -6.89
N GLU A 78 -4.91 20.86 -8.09
CA GLU A 78 -4.72 21.92 -9.10
C GLU A 78 -5.68 23.11 -8.93
N VAL A 79 -6.42 23.16 -7.81
CA VAL A 79 -7.19 24.31 -7.32
C VAL A 79 -6.48 24.88 -6.10
#